data_AF-G7VHE0-F1
#
_entry.id   AF-G7VHE0-F1
#
_cell.length_a   1.000
_cell.length_b   1.000
_cell.length_c   1.000
_cell.angle_alpha   90.00
_cell.angle_beta   90.00
_cell.angle_gamma   90.00
#
_symmetry.space_group_name_H-M   'P 1'
#
loop_
_entity.id
_entity.type
_entity.pdbx_description
1 polymer ?
#
loop_
_entity_poly.entity_id
_entity_poly.type
_entity_poly.pdbx_seq_one_letter_code
_entity_poly.pdbx_strand_id
1 'polypeptide(L)'
;MHSLYQKARCPFCGVEFNASIKSVVGDEAEVACPNGHVFTISISNSDFVLDCEIRDWERFSLLPQSTQQAVLEVIQSGRVPPDMQALMRRLRDAGVVVCT
;
A
#
# COMPACT_ATOMS: atom_id res chain seq x y z
N MET A 1 -13.67 -7.67 8.61
CA MET A 1 -13.83 -7.11 7.25
C MET A 1 -13.32 -5.68 7.31
N HIS A 2 -12.13 -5.39 6.78
CA HIS A 2 -11.56 -4.04 6.81
C HIS A 2 -12.00 -3.31 5.54
N SER A 3 -12.89 -2.32 5.67
CA SER A 3 -13.30 -1.47 4.55
C SER A 3 -12.21 -0.43 4.31
N LEU A 4 -11.62 -0.41 3.12
CA LEU A 4 -10.66 0.62 2.72
C LEU A 4 -11.45 1.85 2.24
N TYR A 5 -11.07 3.02 2.76
CA TYR A 5 -11.60 4.31 2.32
C TYR A 5 -10.51 5.06 1.57
N GLN A 6 -10.75 5.36 0.30
CA GLN A 6 -9.82 6.13 -0.53
C GLN A 6 -10.54 7.34 -1.11
N LYS A 7 -9.88 8.50 -1.10
CA LYS A 7 -10.37 9.68 -1.83
C LYS A 7 -10.27 9.39 -3.33
N ALA A 8 -11.40 9.40 -4.01
CA ALA A 8 -11.50 9.20 -5.45
C ALA A 8 -12.15 10.42 -6.09
N ARG A 9 -11.72 10.75 -7.30
CA ARG A 9 -12.35 11.78 -8.13
C ARG A 9 -13.02 11.09 -9.32
N CYS A 10 -14.31 11.34 -9.52
CA CYS A 10 -15.03 10.77 -10.65
C CYS A 10 -14.52 11.38 -11.97
N PRO A 11 -14.09 10.59 -12.95
CA PRO A 11 -13.61 11.11 -14.23
C PRO A 11 -14.74 11.69 -15.09
N PHE A 12 -15.99 11.32 -14.83
CA PHE A 12 -17.15 11.76 -15.62
C PHE A 12 -17.74 13.09 -15.13
N CYS A 13 -17.90 13.25 -13.81
CA CYS A 13 -18.54 14.44 -13.23
C CYS A 13 -17.61 15.27 -12.32
N GLY A 14 -16.36 14.85 -12.14
CA GLY A 14 -15.35 15.60 -11.41
C GLY A 14 -15.51 15.65 -9.89
N VAL A 15 -16.57 15.05 -9.33
CA VAL A 15 -16.84 15.03 -7.89
C VAL A 15 -15.78 14.23 -7.13
N GLU A 16 -15.31 14.79 -6.02
CA GLU A 16 -14.41 14.13 -5.08
C GLU A 16 -15.20 13.48 -3.95
N PHE A 17 -14.93 12.22 -3.64
CA PHE A 17 -15.67 11.46 -2.63
C PHE A 17 -14.80 10.37 -2.00
N ASN A 18 -15.19 9.90 -0.81
CA ASN A 18 -14.54 8.77 -0.15
C ASN A 18 -15.17 7.47 -0.66
N ALA A 19 -14.46 6.76 -1.54
CA ALA A 19 -14.91 5.49 -2.07
C ALA A 19 -14.79 4.41 -0.98
N SER A 20 -15.89 3.71 -0.70
CA SER A 20 -15.91 2.53 0.17
C SER A 20 -15.65 1.29 -0.65
N ILE A 21 -14.44 0.75 -0.54
CA ILE A 21 -13.99 -0.38 -1.34
C ILE A 21 -14.34 -1.67 -0.59
N LYS A 22 -15.32 -2.41 -1.11
CA LYS A 22 -15.77 -3.69 -0.51
C LYS A 22 -15.02 -4.91 -1.04
N SER A 23 -14.57 -4.86 -2.29
CA SER A 23 -13.84 -5.94 -2.97
C SER A 23 -12.80 -5.36 -3.93
N VAL A 24 -11.64 -6.00 -3.98
CA VAL A 24 -10.54 -5.65 -4.89
C VAL A 24 -10.25 -6.88 -5.75
N VAL A 25 -10.12 -6.71 -7.06
CA VAL A 25 -9.70 -7.76 -7.98
C VAL A 25 -8.32 -7.35 -8.52
N GLY A 26 -7.25 -7.89 -7.94
CA GLY A 26 -5.89 -7.45 -8.24
C GLY A 26 -5.57 -6.08 -7.61
N ASP A 27 -5.18 -5.11 -8.44
CA ASP A 27 -4.88 -3.71 -8.06
C ASP A 27 -5.99 -2.74 -8.46
N GLU A 28 -7.13 -3.25 -8.94
CA GLU A 28 -8.26 -2.44 -9.37
C GLU A 28 -9.47 -2.68 -8.48
N ALA A 29 -10.20 -1.60 -8.18
CA ALA A 29 -11.52 -1.70 -7.60
C ALA A 29 -12.52 -0.87 -8.36
N GLU A 30 -13.69 -1.47 -8.53
CA GLU A 30 -14.86 -0.79 -9.01
C GLU A 30 -15.45 0.08 -7.89
N VAL A 31 -15.68 1.36 -8.21
CA VAL A 31 -16.26 2.33 -7.30
C VAL A 31 -17.42 3.05 -7.98
N ALA A 32 -18.44 3.35 -7.20
CA ALA A 32 -19.58 4.15 -7.63
C ALA A 32 -19.50 5.54 -7.00
N CYS A 33 -19.60 6.59 -7.81
CA CYS A 33 -19.69 7.94 -7.29
C CYS A 33 -21.12 8.26 -6.79
N PRO A 34 -21.29 9.32 -5.99
CA PRO A 34 -22.61 9.76 -5.50
C PRO A 34 -23.60 10.11 -6.61
N ASN A 35 -23.09 10.45 -7.79
CA ASN A 35 -23.88 10.80 -8.98
C ASN A 35 -24.24 9.57 -9.85
N GLY A 36 -23.91 8.35 -9.41
CA GLY A 36 -24.30 7.10 -10.09
C GLY A 36 -23.36 6.61 -11.19
N HIS A 37 -22.20 7.25 -11.40
CA HIS A 37 -21.19 6.72 -12.33
C HIS A 37 -20.37 5.62 -11.67
N VAL A 38 -20.22 4.51 -12.37
CA VAL A 38 -19.38 3.37 -11.97
C VAL A 38 -18.11 3.39 -12.80
N PHE A 39 -16.97 3.28 -12.13
CA PHE A 39 -15.65 3.26 -12.78
C PHE A 39 -14.65 2.48 -11.94
N THR A 40 -13.58 2.03 -12.57
CA THR A 40 -12.46 1.40 -11.87
C THR A 40 -11.45 2.45 -11.42
N ILE A 41 -10.99 2.32 -10.19
CA ILE A 41 -9.82 3.01 -9.70
C ILE A 41 -8.71 1.98 -9.49
N SER A 42 -7.49 2.37 -9.85
CA SER A 42 -6.31 1.66 -9.43
C SER A 42 -6.15 1.89 -7.93
N ILE A 43 -6.41 0.87 -7.13
CA ILE A 43 -5.97 0.86 -5.75
C ILE A 43 -4.50 0.50 -5.79
N SER A 44 -3.66 1.51 -5.99
CA SER A 44 -2.26 1.39 -5.60
C SER A 44 -2.21 1.24 -4.08
N ASN A 45 -2.35 0.00 -3.58
CA ASN A 45 -2.33 -0.29 -2.15
C ASN A 45 -0.90 -0.13 -1.57
N SER A 46 0.09 0.22 -2.41
CA SER A 46 1.45 0.54 -1.99
C SER A 46 2.35 1.02 -3.15
N ASP A 47 2.09 2.20 -3.71
CA ASP A 47 3.19 2.98 -4.33
C ASP A 47 3.87 3.89 -3.30
N PHE A 48 3.59 3.68 -2.00
CA PHE A 48 4.19 4.43 -0.92
C PHE A 48 5.36 3.65 -0.31
N VAL A 49 6.53 3.80 -0.91
CA VAL A 49 7.75 3.96 -0.09
C VAL A 49 8.50 5.18 -0.58
N LEU A 50 8.07 6.34 -0.09
CA LEU A 50 8.98 7.46 0.07
C LEU A 50 9.70 7.23 1.41
N ASP A 51 11.03 7.26 1.37
CA ASP A 51 11.98 7.05 2.46
C ASP A 51 11.50 6.13 3.61
N CYS A 52 11.71 4.80 3.46
CA CYS A 52 11.67 3.88 4.60
C CYS A 52 13.06 3.75 5.22
N GLU A 53 13.16 3.72 6.54
CA GLU A 53 14.37 3.39 7.29
C GLU A 53 14.13 2.27 8.30
N ILE A 54 15.18 1.50 8.60
CA ILE A 54 15.15 0.49 9.64
C ILE A 54 15.36 1.17 10.99
N ARG A 55 14.35 1.07 11.85
CA ARG A 55 14.36 1.67 13.19
C ARG A 55 14.81 0.69 14.27
N ASP A 56 14.46 -0.59 14.13
CA ASP A 56 14.78 -1.64 15.10
C ASP A 56 15.70 -2.70 14.46
N TRP A 57 17.00 -2.44 14.53
CA TRP A 57 18.03 -3.31 13.96
C TRP A 57 18.12 -4.66 14.67
N GLU A 58 17.81 -4.73 15.96
CA GLU A 58 17.84 -5.98 16.72
C GLU A 58 16.78 -6.94 16.18
N ARG A 59 15.54 -6.48 16.02
CA ARG A 59 14.45 -7.32 15.48
C ARG A 59 14.61 -7.58 13.98
N PHE A 60 15.17 -6.64 13.24
CA PHE A 60 15.51 -6.84 11.83
C PHE A 60 16.55 -7.96 11.65
N SER A 61 17.54 -8.04 12.54
CA SER A 61 18.59 -9.08 12.48
C SER A 61 18.07 -10.51 12.66
N LEU A 62 16.87 -10.68 13.24
CA LEU A 62 16.22 -11.98 13.42
C LEU A 62 15.57 -12.52 12.14
N LEU A 63 15.41 -11.68 11.12
CA LEU A 63 14.88 -12.11 9.82
C LEU A 63 15.90 -12.98 9.07
N PRO A 64 15.45 -13.90 8.20
CA PRO A 64 16.34 -14.64 7.31
C PRO A 64 17.20 -13.69 6.46
N GLN A 65 18.44 -14.08 6.17
CA GLN A 65 19.38 -13.23 5.43
C GLN A 65 18.87 -12.80 4.04
N SER A 66 18.14 -13.68 3.35
CA SER A 66 17.48 -13.36 2.08
C SER A 66 16.39 -12.29 2.24
N THR A 67 15.62 -12.35 3.33
CA THR A 67 14.60 -11.35 3.66
C THR A 67 15.23 -10.01 4.01
N GLN A 68 16.35 -10.01 4.74
CA GLN A 68 17.09 -8.78 5.06
C GLN A 68 17.58 -8.08 3.79
N GLN A 69 18.21 -8.82 2.87
CA GLN A 69 18.67 -8.27 1.59
C GLN A 69 17.52 -7.67 0.79
N ALA A 70 16.42 -8.42 0.63
CA ALA A 70 15.27 -7.96 -0.12
C ALA A 70 14.68 -6.66 0.46
N VAL A 71 14.57 -6.55 1.79
CA VAL A 71 14.06 -5.34 2.45
C VAL A 71 15.00 -4.16 2.22
N LEU A 72 16.32 -4.36 2.30
CA LEU A 72 17.31 -3.32 2.02
C LEU A 72 17.24 -2.85 0.56
N GLU A 73 17.07 -3.76 -0.39
CA GLU A 73 16.89 -3.41 -1.81
C GLU A 73 15.60 -2.61 -2.05
N VAL A 74 14.51 -2.98 -1.38
CA VAL A 74 13.25 -2.23 -1.43
C VAL A 74 13.43 -0.82 -0.87
N ILE A 75 14.11 -0.68 0.26
CA ILE A 75 14.41 0.63 0.87
C ILE A 75 15.27 1.48 -0.08
N GLN A 76 16.35 0.92 -0.62
CA GLN A 76 17.26 1.65 -1.53
C GLN A 76 16.59 2.03 -2.86
N SER A 77 15.74 1.16 -3.40
CA SER A 77 15.05 1.42 -4.66
C SER A 77 13.85 2.35 -4.52
N GLY A 78 13.35 2.55 -3.29
CA GLY A 78 12.13 3.30 -3.02
C GLY A 78 10.87 2.65 -3.62
N ARG A 79 10.95 1.37 -4.03
CA ARG A 79 9.84 0.65 -4.65
C ARG A 79 9.65 -0.71 -4.01
N VAL A 80 8.41 -1.01 -3.64
CA VAL A 80 8.04 -2.31 -3.07
C VAL A 80 7.40 -3.17 -4.16
N PRO A 81 8.01 -4.30 -4.55
CA PRO A 81 7.36 -5.24 -5.46
C PRO A 81 6.12 -5.87 -4.82
N PRO A 82 5.12 -6.29 -5.62
CA PRO A 82 3.82 -6.78 -5.11
C PRO A 82 3.95 -7.94 -4.11
N ASP A 83 4.88 -8.86 -4.35
CA ASP A 83 5.16 -10.00 -3.47
C ASP A 83 5.66 -9.57 -2.07
N MET A 84 6.34 -8.42 -1.98
CA MET A 84 6.94 -7.92 -0.74
C MET A 84 6.04 -6.95 0.04
N GLN A 85 4.90 -6.53 -0.51
CA GLN A 85 4.01 -5.57 0.15
C GLN A 85 3.54 -6.08 1.51
N ALA A 86 3.16 -7.35 1.59
CA ALA A 86 2.69 -7.97 2.83
C ALA A 86 3.79 -8.00 3.90
N LEU A 87 5.03 -8.27 3.50
CA LEU A 87 6.19 -8.27 4.40
C LEU A 87 6.48 -6.84 4.90
N MET A 88 6.59 -5.86 4.00
CA MET A 88 6.88 -4.47 4.37
C MET A 88 5.80 -3.87 5.28
N ARG A 89 4.53 -4.22 5.04
CA ARG A 89 3.42 -3.83 5.92
C ARG A 89 3.58 -4.41 7.32
N ARG A 90 3.87 -5.72 7.44
CA ARG A 90 4.10 -6.37 8.75
C ARG A 90 5.28 -5.76 9.50
N LEU A 91 6.37 -5.45 8.79
CA LEU A 91 7.55 -4.81 9.40
C LEU A 91 7.21 -3.41 9.91
N ARG A 92 6.39 -2.65 9.18
CA ARG A 92 5.91 -1.34 9.59
C ARG A 92 4.99 -1.43 10.82
N ASP A 93 3.98 -2.30 10.77
CA ASP A 93 3.06 -2.54 11.90
C ASP A 93 3.81 -3.01 13.16
N ALA A 94 4.87 -3.80 12.99
CA ALA A 94 5.72 -4.25 14.07
C ALA A 94 6.70 -3.17 14.59
N GLY A 95 6.77 -2.01 13.94
CA GLY A 95 7.69 -0.91 14.28
C GLY A 95 9.15 -1.14 13.87
N VAL A 96 9.43 -2.16 13.06
CA VAL A 96 10.79 -2.50 12.60
C VAL A 96 11.28 -1.51 11.55
N VAL A 97 10.39 -1.11 10.65
CA VAL A 97 10.65 -0.07 9.65
C VAL A 97 9.69 1.10 9.84
N VAL A 98 10.17 2.31 9.57
CA VAL A 98 9.37 3.54 9.54
C VAL A 98 9.50 4.12 8.15
N CYS A 99 8.40 4.61 7.58
CA CYS A 99 8.45 5.24 6.26
C CYS A 99 7.63 6.52 6.26
N THR A 100 8.15 7.52 5.56
CA THR A 100 7.65 8.91 5.57
C THR A 100 6.85 9.31 4.34
#